data_AF-A0A2R7LZE2-F1
#
_entry.id   AF-A0A2R7LZE2-F1
#
_cell.length_a   1.000
_cell.length_b   1.000
_cell.length_c   1.000
_cell.angle_alpha   90.00
_cell.angle_beta   90.00
_cell.angle_gamma   90.00
#
_symmetry.space_group_name_H-M   'P 1'
#
loop_
_entity.id
_entity.type
_entity.pdbx_description
1 polymer ?
#
loop_
_entity_poly.entity_id
_entity_poly.type
_entity_poly.pdbx_seq_one_letter_code
_entity_poly.pdbx_strand_id
1 'polypeptide(L)'
;MKFKYIFPLIASSLLVLSSCDDNLMEWEKDPDHGAVTGAELPLELVEKISRYEPLKSYTNFVLGNGIGADLYMSDAAYRKIVNENFDEVTPGYAMKHGAMVNAKGEINFTTIDAFIAETKKAGLTVFGHTLVWHSNQNASYLNGLIAPTVIPGSSGTNILDVAGLKSGAFTNWSRNNPGKGITVIDNAGLASATKAIQLAASATSAQPYSLQLTSPNVPIVTGHNYEISF
;
A
#
# COMPACT_ATOMS: atom_id res chain seq x y z
N MET A 1 -27.19 22.49 -34.74
CA MET A 1 -26.16 22.14 -33.74
C MET A 1 -26.66 20.91 -32.99
N LYS A 2 -25.93 19.84 -32.67
CA LYS A 2 -24.52 19.48 -32.87
C LYS A 2 -24.39 17.97 -32.48
N PHE A 3 -24.96 17.05 -33.27
CA PHE A 3 -24.75 15.58 -33.05
C PHE A 3 -23.30 15.13 -33.33
N LYS A 4 -22.46 16.02 -33.90
CA LYS A 4 -21.04 15.79 -34.20
C LYS A 4 -20.13 15.58 -32.99
N TYR A 5 -20.59 15.86 -31.76
CA TYR A 5 -19.78 15.65 -30.55
C TYR A 5 -20.19 14.43 -29.73
N ILE A 6 -21.28 13.75 -30.07
CA ILE A 6 -21.75 12.55 -29.34
C ILE A 6 -20.90 11.32 -29.72
N PHE A 7 -20.55 11.19 -31.00
CA PHE A 7 -19.68 10.11 -31.49
C PHE A 7 -18.26 10.10 -30.85
N PRO A 8 -17.52 11.22 -30.74
CA PRO A 8 -16.22 11.21 -30.09
C PRO A 8 -16.31 11.01 -28.56
N LEU A 9 -17.40 11.43 -27.90
CA LEU A 9 -17.62 11.20 -26.47
C LEU A 9 -17.86 9.73 -26.13
N ILE A 10 -18.65 9.02 -26.95
CA ILE A 10 -18.91 7.57 -26.78
C ILE A 10 -17.64 6.75 -27.09
N ALA A 11 -16.87 7.14 -28.12
CA ALA A 11 -15.60 6.49 -28.44
C ALA A 11 -14.53 6.70 -27.35
N SER A 12 -14.49 7.88 -26.71
CA SER A 12 -13.61 8.13 -25.56
C SER A 12 -14.01 7.34 -24.33
N SER A 13 -15.29 7.17 -24.02
CA SER A 13 -15.74 6.37 -22.87
C SER A 13 -15.44 4.87 -23.00
N LEU A 14 -15.40 4.34 -24.22
CA LEU A 14 -15.04 2.94 -24.48
C LEU A 14 -13.53 2.67 -24.32
N LEU A 15 -12.70 3.69 -24.43
CA LEU A 15 -11.23 3.59 -24.24
C LEU A 15 -10.79 3.67 -22.77
N VAL A 16 -11.63 4.18 -21.86
CA VAL A 16 -11.29 4.25 -20.42
C VAL A 16 -11.59 2.92 -19.70
N LEU A 17 -12.50 2.12 -20.24
CA LEU A 17 -12.93 0.84 -19.64
C LEU A 17 -12.03 -0.36 -19.99
N SER A 18 -11.08 -0.19 -20.91
CA SER A 18 -10.15 -1.25 -21.34
C SER A 18 -8.74 -1.12 -20.76
N SER A 19 -8.52 -0.21 -19.81
CA SER A 19 -7.19 0.01 -19.20
C SER A 19 -6.91 -0.83 -17.96
N CYS A 20 -7.91 -1.56 -17.45
CA CYS A 20 -7.72 -2.60 -16.44
C CYS A 20 -8.01 -3.95 -17.10
N ASP A 21 -7.12 -4.36 -18.00
CA ASP A 21 -7.08 -5.76 -18.39
C ASP A 21 -6.38 -6.54 -17.27
N ASP A 22 -7.14 -6.83 -16.20
CA ASP A 22 -6.82 -7.90 -15.25
C ASP A 22 -7.02 -9.21 -16.00
N ASN A 23 -6.11 -9.53 -16.94
CA ASN A 23 -5.92 -10.90 -17.38
C ASN A 23 -5.39 -11.67 -16.16
N LEU A 24 -6.31 -12.06 -15.29
CA LEU A 24 -6.15 -13.22 -14.45
C LEU A 24 -5.72 -14.34 -15.41
N MET A 25 -4.52 -14.85 -15.24
CA MET A 25 -4.16 -16.16 -15.75
C MET A 25 -5.02 -17.17 -14.98
N GLU A 26 -6.32 -17.21 -15.28
CA GLU A 26 -7.21 -18.26 -14.80
C GLU A 26 -6.80 -19.52 -15.53
N TRP A 27 -6.01 -20.34 -14.84
CA TRP A 27 -5.70 -21.69 -15.28
C TRP A 27 -6.97 -22.51 -15.18
N GLU A 28 -7.79 -22.46 -16.22
CA GLU A 28 -8.99 -23.27 -16.34
C GLU A 28 -8.60 -24.70 -16.71
N LYS A 29 -9.29 -25.67 -16.09
CA LYS A 29 -9.29 -27.04 -16.59
C LYS A 29 -10.35 -27.10 -17.68
N ASP A 30 -9.95 -27.43 -18.89
CA ASP A 30 -10.88 -27.68 -19.99
C ASP A 30 -11.86 -28.79 -19.53
N PRO A 31 -13.18 -28.53 -19.50
CA PRO A 31 -14.16 -29.53 -19.07
C PRO A 31 -14.19 -30.77 -19.96
N ASP A 32 -13.82 -30.62 -21.24
CA ASP A 32 -13.81 -31.65 -22.26
C ASP A 32 -12.43 -32.32 -22.40
N HIS A 33 -11.36 -31.65 -21.94
CA HIS A 33 -9.99 -32.16 -21.97
C HIS A 33 -9.37 -32.10 -20.56
N GLY A 34 -9.19 -33.26 -19.93
CA GLY A 34 -8.52 -33.37 -18.63
C GLY A 34 -7.10 -32.81 -18.64
N ALA A 35 -6.48 -32.71 -17.45
CA ALA A 35 -5.08 -32.30 -17.35
C ALA A 35 -4.20 -33.29 -18.12
N VAL A 36 -3.42 -32.79 -19.10
CA VAL A 36 -2.49 -33.61 -19.87
C VAL A 36 -1.52 -34.28 -18.90
N THR A 37 -1.59 -35.60 -18.79
CA THR A 37 -0.66 -36.37 -17.98
C THR A 37 0.52 -36.83 -18.82
N GLY A 38 1.68 -37.07 -18.21
CA GLY A 38 2.84 -37.59 -18.94
C GLY A 38 2.59 -38.92 -19.67
N ALA A 39 1.55 -39.67 -19.28
CA ALA A 39 1.12 -40.90 -19.93
C ALA A 39 0.35 -40.67 -21.25
N GLU A 40 -0.17 -39.46 -21.47
CA GLU A 40 -0.91 -39.08 -22.67
C GLU A 40 -0.02 -38.43 -23.74
N LEU A 41 1.24 -38.13 -23.40
CA LEU A 41 2.22 -37.64 -24.35
C LEU A 41 2.63 -38.78 -25.30
N PRO A 42 2.61 -38.57 -26.63
CA PRO A 42 3.15 -39.53 -27.58
C PRO A 42 4.59 -39.92 -27.20
N LEU A 43 4.93 -41.20 -27.32
CA LEU A 43 6.26 -41.71 -26.90
C LEU A 43 7.41 -40.92 -27.54
N GLU A 44 7.28 -40.56 -28.82
CA GLU A 44 8.26 -39.72 -29.53
C GLU A 44 8.48 -38.36 -28.86
N LEU A 45 7.43 -37.77 -28.27
CA LEU A 45 7.51 -36.49 -27.58
C LEU A 45 8.17 -36.64 -26.20
N VAL A 46 7.85 -37.72 -25.48
CA VAL A 46 8.53 -38.05 -24.21
C VAL A 46 10.02 -38.27 -24.44
N GLU A 47 10.39 -39.01 -25.48
CA GLU A 47 11.79 -39.23 -25.86
C GLU A 47 12.51 -37.96 -26.34
N LYS A 48 11.79 -37.03 -26.96
CA LYS A 48 12.35 -35.71 -27.31
C LYS A 48 12.56 -34.86 -26.06
N ILE A 49 11.58 -34.84 -25.14
CA ILE A 49 11.67 -34.09 -23.89
C ILE A 49 12.81 -34.62 -23.01
N SER A 50 12.99 -35.94 -22.93
CA SER A 50 14.07 -36.55 -22.15
C SER A 50 15.47 -36.28 -22.70
N ARG A 51 15.59 -35.80 -23.94
CA ARG A 51 16.85 -35.38 -24.56
C ARG A 51 17.17 -33.91 -24.35
N TYR A 52 16.24 -33.11 -23.81
CA TYR A 52 16.55 -31.73 -23.47
C TYR A 52 17.41 -31.67 -22.22
N GLU A 53 18.46 -30.87 -22.31
CA GLU A 53 19.28 -30.48 -21.18
C GLU A 53 18.51 -29.50 -20.28
N PRO A 54 18.97 -29.23 -19.05
CA PRO A 54 18.31 -28.26 -18.19
C PRO A 54 18.28 -26.86 -18.81
N LEU A 55 17.17 -26.12 -18.68
CA LEU A 55 16.93 -24.88 -19.44
C LEU A 55 18.09 -23.87 -19.42
N LYS A 56 18.72 -23.67 -18.25
CA LYS A 56 19.88 -22.79 -18.09
C LYS A 56 21.06 -23.10 -19.02
N SER A 57 21.26 -24.36 -19.44
CA SER A 57 22.36 -24.76 -20.32
C SER A 57 22.22 -24.23 -21.75
N TYR A 58 21.04 -23.77 -22.14
CA TYR A 58 20.78 -23.22 -23.49
C TYR A 58 21.04 -21.71 -23.58
N THR A 59 21.50 -21.07 -22.50
CA THR A 59 21.73 -19.62 -22.45
C THR A 59 23.08 -19.29 -21.84
N ASN A 60 23.55 -18.06 -22.06
CA ASN A 60 24.82 -17.54 -21.52
C ASN A 60 24.61 -16.36 -20.56
N PHE A 61 23.37 -16.16 -20.11
CA PHE A 61 22.98 -15.17 -19.10
C PHE A 61 22.28 -15.90 -17.94
N VAL A 62 22.13 -15.23 -16.81
CA VAL A 62 21.44 -15.78 -15.63
C VAL A 62 19.97 -16.03 -15.97
N LEU A 63 19.56 -17.30 -16.01
CA LEU A 63 18.16 -17.66 -16.22
C LEU A 63 17.43 -17.75 -14.88
N GLY A 64 16.61 -16.73 -14.59
CA GLY A 64 15.86 -16.63 -13.33
C GLY A 64 14.41 -17.11 -13.42
N ASN A 65 13.82 -17.48 -12.27
CA ASN A 65 12.38 -17.80 -12.16
C ASN A 65 11.72 -17.15 -10.93
N GLY A 66 10.48 -16.67 -11.10
CA GLY A 66 9.62 -16.23 -10.00
C GLY A 66 8.93 -17.44 -9.36
N ILE A 67 9.12 -17.66 -8.06
CA ILE A 67 8.63 -18.86 -7.37
C ILE A 67 7.93 -18.56 -6.05
N GLY A 68 7.06 -19.48 -5.62
CA GLY A 68 6.53 -19.51 -4.26
C GLY A 68 7.56 -20.11 -3.30
N ALA A 69 7.95 -19.36 -2.28
CA ALA A 69 8.93 -19.84 -1.29
C ALA A 69 8.40 -21.03 -0.48
N ASP A 70 7.12 -21.01 -0.13
CA ASP A 70 6.41 -22.10 0.54
C ASP A 70 6.38 -23.38 -0.31
N LEU A 71 6.02 -23.26 -1.61
CA LEU A 71 5.98 -24.39 -2.53
C LEU A 71 7.38 -24.97 -2.75
N TYR A 72 8.40 -24.12 -2.93
CA TYR A 72 9.79 -24.54 -3.03
C TYR A 72 10.27 -25.31 -1.78
N MET A 73 9.87 -24.89 -0.58
CA MET A 73 10.28 -25.56 0.66
C MET A 73 9.52 -26.86 0.92
N SER A 74 8.24 -26.95 0.54
CA SER A 74 7.34 -28.07 0.87
C SER A 74 7.24 -29.16 -0.21
N ASP A 75 7.45 -28.82 -1.49
CA ASP A 75 7.30 -29.75 -2.61
C ASP A 75 8.67 -30.10 -3.22
N ALA A 76 9.06 -31.38 -3.05
CA ALA A 76 10.33 -31.88 -3.56
C ALA A 76 10.41 -31.95 -5.08
N ALA A 77 9.29 -32.23 -5.77
CA ALA A 77 9.24 -32.29 -7.23
C ALA A 77 9.35 -30.88 -7.82
N TYR A 78 8.63 -29.91 -7.26
CA TYR A 78 8.73 -28.50 -7.64
C TYR A 78 10.17 -28.00 -7.43
N ARG A 79 10.74 -28.24 -6.25
CA ARG A 79 12.11 -27.85 -5.93
C ARG A 79 13.14 -28.48 -6.88
N LYS A 80 12.98 -29.76 -7.23
CA LYS A 80 13.86 -30.44 -8.19
C LYS A 80 13.84 -29.74 -9.55
N ILE A 81 12.65 -29.43 -10.07
CA ILE A 81 12.50 -28.73 -11.36
C ILE A 81 13.19 -27.37 -11.32
N VAL A 82 12.99 -26.60 -10.24
CA VAL A 82 13.62 -25.28 -10.08
C VAL A 82 15.15 -25.39 -10.06
N ASN A 83 15.70 -26.30 -9.25
CA ASN A 83 17.15 -26.47 -9.07
C ASN A 83 17.84 -26.91 -10.36
N GLU A 84 17.21 -27.80 -11.12
CA GLU A 84 17.77 -28.30 -12.37
C GLU A 84 17.82 -27.19 -13.43
N ASN A 85 16.77 -26.38 -13.55
CA ASN A 85 16.56 -25.55 -14.74
C ASN A 85 17.01 -24.09 -14.63
N PHE A 86 17.20 -23.54 -13.44
CA PHE A 86 17.45 -22.11 -13.25
C PHE A 86 18.76 -21.81 -12.51
N ASP A 87 19.22 -20.56 -12.62
CA ASP A 87 20.41 -20.01 -11.94
C ASP A 87 20.03 -19.09 -10.77
N GLU A 88 18.88 -18.44 -10.86
CA GLU A 88 18.39 -17.45 -9.89
C GLU A 88 16.89 -17.65 -9.60
N VAL A 89 16.47 -17.36 -8.38
CA VAL A 89 15.05 -17.41 -8.00
C VAL A 89 14.61 -16.11 -7.33
N THR A 90 13.36 -15.71 -7.60
CA THR A 90 12.72 -14.54 -6.99
C THR A 90 11.46 -14.95 -6.24
N PRO A 91 11.40 -14.86 -4.90
CA PRO A 91 10.18 -15.12 -4.15
C PRO A 91 9.06 -14.13 -4.50
N GLY A 92 7.93 -14.62 -5.00
CA GLY A 92 6.84 -13.76 -5.49
C GLY A 92 6.12 -12.93 -4.43
N TYR A 93 6.17 -13.35 -3.16
CA TYR A 93 5.51 -12.65 -2.04
C TYR A 93 6.33 -12.62 -0.75
N ALA A 94 7.04 -13.71 -0.42
CA ALA A 94 7.65 -13.90 0.89
C ALA A 94 8.74 -12.87 1.28
N MET A 95 9.26 -12.10 0.32
CA MET A 95 10.20 -10.99 0.55
C MET A 95 9.57 -9.59 0.44
N LYS A 96 8.25 -9.49 0.23
CA LYS A 96 7.54 -8.20 0.21
C LYS A 96 7.34 -7.68 1.63
N HIS A 97 7.18 -6.35 1.76
CA HIS A 97 7.02 -5.70 3.06
C HIS A 97 5.91 -6.32 3.92
N GLY A 98 4.76 -6.69 3.34
CA GLY A 98 3.65 -7.29 4.09
C GLY A 98 3.97 -8.67 4.68
N ALA A 99 4.88 -9.44 4.06
CA ALA A 99 5.34 -10.72 4.56
C ALA A 99 6.47 -10.57 5.59
N MET A 100 7.34 -9.58 5.40
CA MET A 100 8.53 -9.38 6.22
C MET A 100 8.27 -8.58 7.50
N VAL A 101 7.28 -7.67 7.53
CA VAL A 101 7.10 -6.70 8.63
C VAL A 101 5.75 -6.90 9.32
N ASN A 102 5.77 -7.17 10.63
CA ASN A 102 4.55 -7.35 11.42
C ASN A 102 3.88 -6.01 11.80
N ALA A 103 2.72 -6.07 12.46
CA ALA A 103 1.96 -4.88 12.85
C ALA A 103 2.69 -3.95 13.86
N LYS A 104 3.76 -4.43 14.50
CA LYS A 104 4.61 -3.65 15.41
C LYS A 104 5.85 -3.06 14.71
N GLY A 105 6.05 -3.34 13.42
CA GLY A 105 7.24 -2.92 12.69
C GLY A 105 8.44 -3.84 12.81
N GLU A 106 8.29 -5.00 13.45
CA GLU A 106 9.38 -5.96 13.61
C GLU A 106 9.53 -6.80 12.34
N ILE A 107 10.78 -7.06 11.94
CA ILE A 107 11.10 -7.83 10.74
C ILE A 107 11.23 -9.32 11.10
N ASN A 108 10.56 -10.19 10.34
CA ASN A 108 10.64 -11.64 10.47
C ASN A 108 11.46 -12.27 9.35
N PHE A 109 12.69 -12.68 9.66
CA PHE A 109 13.60 -13.32 8.70
C PHE A 109 13.45 -14.85 8.64
N THR A 110 12.72 -15.48 9.57
CA THR A 110 12.71 -16.95 9.75
C THR A 110 12.46 -17.73 8.45
N THR A 111 11.40 -17.39 7.73
CA THR A 111 11.01 -18.09 6.48
C THR A 111 12.04 -17.86 5.37
N ILE A 112 12.51 -16.62 5.22
CA ILE A 112 13.41 -16.25 4.12
C ILE A 112 14.84 -16.72 4.37
N ASP A 113 15.30 -16.76 5.61
CA ASP A 113 16.60 -17.34 5.95
C ASP A 113 16.63 -18.84 5.62
N ALA A 114 15.56 -19.56 5.96
CA ALA A 114 15.44 -20.98 5.60
C ALA A 114 15.41 -21.19 4.08
N PHE A 115 14.66 -20.37 3.35
CA PHE A 115 14.58 -20.40 1.89
C PHE A 115 15.94 -20.08 1.23
N ILE A 116 16.64 -19.04 1.70
CA ILE A 116 17.97 -18.66 1.21
C ILE A 116 18.99 -19.77 1.51
N ALA A 117 18.92 -20.41 2.69
CA ALA A 117 19.80 -21.51 3.02
C ALA A 117 19.58 -22.72 2.08
N GLU A 118 18.33 -23.04 1.75
CA GLU A 118 18.01 -24.17 0.87
C GLU A 118 18.37 -23.91 -0.59
N THR A 119 18.13 -22.70 -1.11
CA THR A 119 18.53 -22.30 -2.47
C THR A 119 20.05 -22.29 -2.64
N LYS A 120 20.79 -21.84 -1.63
CA LYS A 120 22.27 -21.90 -1.63
C LYS A 120 22.81 -23.33 -1.76
N LYS A 121 22.19 -24.32 -1.11
CA LYS A 121 22.60 -25.73 -1.25
C LYS A 121 22.46 -26.24 -2.69
N ALA A 122 21.50 -25.68 -3.44
CA ALA A 122 21.26 -26.01 -4.84
C ALA A 122 22.11 -25.17 -5.83
N GLY A 123 22.97 -24.27 -5.34
CA GLY A 123 23.76 -23.37 -6.18
C GLY A 123 22.95 -22.24 -6.82
N LEU A 124 21.72 -22.00 -6.36
CA LEU A 124 20.88 -20.92 -6.82
C LEU A 124 21.25 -19.60 -6.14
N THR A 125 21.15 -18.51 -6.90
CA THR A 125 21.12 -17.15 -6.37
C THR A 125 19.69 -16.71 -6.08
N VAL A 126 19.52 -15.68 -5.24
CA VAL A 126 18.19 -15.15 -4.88
C VAL A 126 18.14 -13.66 -5.19
N PHE A 127 17.23 -13.27 -6.08
CA PHE A 127 16.93 -11.87 -6.34
C PHE A 127 15.87 -11.37 -5.36
N GLY A 128 16.23 -10.34 -4.58
CA GLY A 128 15.34 -9.76 -3.58
C GLY A 128 14.23 -8.93 -4.20
N HIS A 129 12.97 -9.32 -3.98
CA HIS A 129 11.79 -8.60 -4.45
C HIS A 129 10.73 -8.54 -3.34
N THR A 130 10.51 -7.41 -2.67
CA THR A 130 11.06 -6.06 -2.87
C THR A 130 10.99 -5.28 -1.54
N LEU A 131 11.83 -4.26 -1.38
CA LEU A 131 11.86 -3.44 -0.16
C LEU A 131 10.64 -2.53 -0.02
N VAL A 132 10.26 -1.84 -1.10
CA VAL A 132 9.17 -0.86 -1.10
C VAL A 132 8.30 -1.08 -2.32
N TRP A 133 6.99 -1.15 -2.08
CA TRP A 133 6.00 -1.25 -3.15
C TRP A 133 4.65 -0.69 -2.69
N HIS A 134 3.87 -0.20 -3.64
CA HIS A 134 2.53 0.34 -3.35
C HIS A 134 1.53 -0.77 -2.98
N SER A 135 1.82 -2.03 -3.34
CA SER A 135 1.01 -3.21 -3.07
C SER A 135 1.74 -4.20 -2.16
N ASN A 136 0.98 -5.09 -1.51
CA ASN A 136 1.49 -6.13 -0.60
C ASN A 136 2.41 -5.60 0.51
N GLN A 137 2.08 -4.43 1.05
CA GLN A 137 2.75 -3.80 2.18
C GLN A 137 1.88 -3.88 3.45
N ASN A 138 2.48 -3.75 4.63
CA ASN A 138 1.73 -3.72 5.89
C ASN A 138 1.10 -2.34 6.12
N ALA A 139 -0.08 -2.13 5.51
CA ALA A 139 -0.69 -0.80 5.43
C ALA A 139 -1.09 -0.26 6.80
N SER A 140 -1.52 -1.14 7.70
CA SER A 140 -1.87 -0.75 9.07
C SER A 140 -0.65 -0.17 9.80
N TYR A 141 0.50 -0.84 9.71
CA TYR A 141 1.74 -0.33 10.33
C TYR A 141 2.19 0.99 9.69
N LEU A 142 2.31 1.03 8.36
CA LEU A 142 2.79 2.23 7.66
C LEU A 142 1.87 3.44 7.86
N ASN A 143 0.56 3.26 7.83
CA ASN A 143 -0.39 4.33 8.11
C ASN A 143 -0.35 4.78 9.58
N GLY A 144 -0.02 3.88 10.50
CA GLY A 144 0.19 4.20 11.91
C GLY A 144 1.41 5.10 12.14
N LEU A 145 2.49 4.93 11.36
CA LEU A 145 3.69 5.78 11.48
C LEU A 145 3.47 7.23 11.05
N ILE A 146 2.54 7.46 10.12
CA ILE A 146 2.17 8.79 9.64
C ILE A 146 0.89 9.31 10.29
N ALA A 147 0.30 8.56 11.23
CA ALA A 147 -0.87 8.99 11.95
C ALA A 147 -0.52 10.22 12.81
N PRO A 148 -1.43 11.19 12.95
CA PRO A 148 -1.23 12.31 13.86
C PRO A 148 -0.89 11.82 15.27
N THR A 149 0.14 12.39 15.88
CA THR A 149 0.43 12.13 17.30
C THR A 149 -0.67 12.74 18.14
N VAL A 150 -1.35 11.89 18.92
CA VAL A 150 -2.36 12.34 19.88
C VAL A 150 -1.64 12.79 21.14
N ILE A 151 -1.61 14.10 21.40
CA ILE A 151 -1.21 14.63 22.70
C ILE A 151 -2.49 14.69 23.54
N PRO A 152 -2.66 13.82 24.56
CA PRO A 152 -3.81 13.92 25.44
C PRO A 152 -3.78 15.28 26.13
N GLY A 153 -4.88 16.02 26.06
CA GLY A 153 -5.00 17.29 26.76
C GLY A 153 -4.80 17.09 28.27
N SER A 154 -4.06 18.00 28.90
CA SER A 154 -3.86 17.98 30.35
C SER A 154 -5.19 18.01 31.11
N SER A 155 -5.24 17.27 32.22
CA SER A 155 -6.42 17.24 33.10
C SER A 155 -6.72 18.64 33.64
N GLY A 156 -7.95 19.14 33.43
CA GLY A 156 -8.39 20.43 33.93
C GLY A 156 -9.68 20.91 33.30
N THR A 157 -10.33 21.91 33.89
CA THR A 157 -11.49 22.55 33.27
C THR A 157 -11.01 23.44 32.13
N ASN A 158 -11.47 23.19 30.91
CA ASN A 158 -11.23 24.09 29.80
C ASN A 158 -11.93 25.43 30.06
N ILE A 159 -11.14 26.49 30.23
CA ILE A 159 -11.62 27.86 30.46
C ILE A 159 -11.88 28.62 29.15
N LEU A 160 -11.51 28.06 28.01
CA LEU A 160 -11.77 28.62 26.69
C LEU A 160 -13.21 28.33 26.27
N ASP A 161 -13.97 29.37 25.93
CA ASP A 161 -15.33 29.21 25.39
C ASP A 161 -15.28 28.62 23.97
N VAL A 162 -15.50 27.31 23.90
CA VAL A 162 -15.55 26.55 22.65
C VAL A 162 -16.97 26.33 22.12
N ALA A 163 -18.00 26.93 22.72
CA ALA A 163 -19.40 26.70 22.30
C ALA A 163 -19.63 27.15 20.85
N GLY A 164 -19.07 28.32 20.47
CA GLY A 164 -19.12 28.83 19.10
C GLY A 164 -18.38 27.94 18.09
N LEU A 165 -17.31 27.27 18.51
CA LEU A 165 -16.57 26.33 17.66
C LEU A 165 -17.35 25.02 17.47
N LYS A 166 -17.92 24.46 18.54
CA LYS A 166 -18.68 23.20 18.49
C LYS A 166 -19.94 23.30 17.63
N SER A 167 -20.59 24.46 17.61
CA SER A 167 -21.75 24.72 16.76
C SER A 167 -21.39 25.09 15.31
N GLY A 168 -20.11 25.37 15.02
CA GLY A 168 -19.65 25.86 13.72
C GLY A 168 -19.99 27.33 13.45
N ALA A 169 -20.62 28.03 14.39
CA ALA A 169 -21.01 29.44 14.24
C ALA A 169 -19.84 30.42 14.44
N PHE A 170 -18.76 29.99 15.12
CA PHE A 170 -17.64 30.85 15.52
C PHE A 170 -18.06 32.05 16.38
N THR A 171 -19.17 31.97 17.11
CA THR A 171 -19.62 33.02 18.03
C THR A 171 -18.50 33.40 19.00
N ASN A 172 -18.19 34.69 19.11
CA ASN A 172 -17.10 35.28 19.92
C ASN A 172 -15.66 34.95 19.45
N TRP A 173 -15.48 34.21 18.35
CA TRP A 173 -14.18 33.92 17.75
C TRP A 173 -13.95 34.83 16.55
N SER A 174 -12.77 35.47 16.47
CA SER A 174 -12.42 36.30 15.31
C SER A 174 -11.72 35.47 14.25
N ARG A 175 -12.17 35.59 13.00
CA ARG A 175 -11.61 34.91 11.83
C ARG A 175 -10.98 35.94 10.91
N ASN A 176 -9.65 35.93 10.85
CA ASN A 176 -8.87 36.71 9.89
C ASN A 176 -8.37 35.77 8.78
N ASN A 177 -8.72 36.05 7.54
CA ASN A 177 -8.49 35.11 6.44
C ASN A 177 -8.53 35.84 5.08
N PRO A 178 -7.41 36.24 4.47
CA PRO A 178 -7.41 36.81 3.13
C PRO A 178 -7.60 35.73 2.05
N GLY A 179 -8.13 34.55 2.39
CA GLY A 179 -8.51 33.45 1.51
C GLY A 179 -9.93 32.89 1.79
N LYS A 180 -10.24 31.68 1.28
CA LYS A 180 -11.61 31.12 1.27
C LYS A 180 -12.05 30.28 2.48
N GLY A 181 -11.22 29.92 3.47
CA GLY A 181 -11.79 29.15 4.60
C GLY A 181 -11.09 29.16 5.96
N ILE A 182 -11.82 29.59 6.98
CA ILE A 182 -11.78 29.01 8.33
C ILE A 182 -13.15 28.40 8.57
N THR A 183 -13.23 27.06 8.58
CA THR A 183 -14.47 26.29 8.61
C THR A 183 -14.40 25.17 9.64
N VAL A 184 -15.55 24.59 9.97
CA VAL A 184 -15.63 23.36 10.77
C VAL A 184 -15.93 22.21 9.82
N ILE A 185 -15.14 21.14 9.91
CA ILE A 185 -15.26 19.93 9.08
C ILE A 185 -15.64 18.76 9.97
N ASP A 186 -16.68 18.05 9.55
CA ASP A 186 -17.13 16.83 10.20
C ASP A 186 -16.16 15.68 9.96
N ASN A 187 -16.01 14.79 10.94
CA ASN A 187 -15.16 13.60 10.88
C ASN A 187 -13.65 13.88 10.64
N ALA A 188 -13.22 15.12 10.87
CA ALA A 188 -11.82 15.53 10.76
C ALA A 188 -11.14 15.76 12.13
N GLY A 189 -11.90 15.58 13.22
CA GLY A 189 -11.38 15.70 14.59
C GLY A 189 -10.66 14.46 15.09
N LEU A 190 -10.08 14.57 16.28
CA LEU A 190 -9.22 13.57 16.91
C LEU A 190 -9.89 12.20 17.12
N ALA A 191 -11.19 12.18 17.39
CA ALA A 191 -11.97 10.96 17.56
C ALA A 191 -12.89 10.71 16.36
N SER A 192 -13.27 9.45 16.16
CA SER A 192 -14.27 9.08 15.16
C SER A 192 -15.53 9.93 15.34
N ALA A 193 -16.09 10.43 14.23
CA ALA A 193 -17.24 11.33 14.19
C ALA A 193 -17.07 12.69 14.90
N THR A 194 -15.85 13.11 15.24
CA THR A 194 -15.61 14.44 15.82
C THR A 194 -15.27 15.47 14.76
N LYS A 195 -15.57 16.73 15.06
CA LYS A 195 -15.34 17.88 14.18
C LYS A 195 -13.93 18.45 14.39
N ALA A 196 -13.34 19.02 13.35
CA ALA A 196 -12.13 19.84 13.45
C ALA A 196 -12.33 21.21 12.81
N ILE A 197 -11.51 22.18 13.22
CA ILE A 197 -11.42 23.47 12.56
C ILE A 197 -10.38 23.35 11.44
N GLN A 198 -10.79 23.60 10.20
CA GLN A 198 -9.88 23.70 9.07
C GLN A 198 -9.49 25.17 8.85
N LEU A 199 -8.18 25.42 8.77
CA LEU A 199 -7.62 26.69 8.34
C LEU A 199 -7.00 26.45 6.94
N ALA A 200 -7.59 27.03 5.90
CA ALA A 200 -7.18 26.84 4.52
C ALA A 200 -6.58 28.13 3.94
N ALA A 201 -5.26 28.13 3.72
CA ALA A 201 -4.56 29.21 3.05
C ALA A 201 -4.86 29.24 1.54
N SER A 202 -4.71 30.41 0.92
CA SER A 202 -4.89 30.62 -0.53
C SER A 202 -3.69 31.37 -1.12
N ALA A 203 -3.66 31.49 -2.45
CA ALA A 203 -2.67 32.31 -3.16
C ALA A 203 -2.63 33.79 -2.70
N THR A 204 -3.72 34.28 -2.08
CA THR A 204 -3.83 35.64 -1.52
C THR A 204 -3.40 35.74 -0.04
N SER A 205 -3.02 34.63 0.59
CA SER A 205 -2.47 34.59 1.95
C SER A 205 -0.98 34.96 1.94
N ALA A 206 -0.69 36.22 1.62
CA ALA A 206 0.66 36.69 1.32
C ALA A 206 1.52 37.03 2.55
N GLN A 207 0.93 37.05 3.75
CA GLN A 207 1.58 37.47 5.01
C GLN A 207 1.34 36.46 6.14
N PRO A 208 2.22 36.32 7.13
CA PRO A 208 2.04 35.34 8.22
C PRO A 208 0.74 35.53 9.03
N TYR A 209 0.25 36.76 9.14
CA TYR A 209 -1.00 37.11 9.81
C TYR A 209 -2.23 37.03 8.91
N SER A 210 -2.08 36.52 7.70
CA SER A 210 -3.18 36.33 6.77
C SER A 210 -4.22 35.39 7.37
N LEU A 211 -3.81 34.20 7.80
CA LEU A 211 -4.76 33.18 8.27
C LEU A 211 -4.66 33.05 9.79
N GLN A 212 -5.59 33.68 10.52
CA GLN A 212 -5.62 33.67 11.97
C GLN A 212 -7.03 33.39 12.49
N LEU A 213 -7.12 32.46 13.44
CA LEU A 213 -8.28 32.29 14.30
C LEU A 213 -7.90 32.83 15.69
N THR A 214 -8.64 33.82 16.17
CA THR A 214 -8.39 34.43 17.48
C THR A 214 -9.49 34.01 18.44
N SER A 215 -9.09 33.51 19.61
CA SER A 215 -10.00 33.15 20.69
C SER A 215 -10.70 34.37 21.29
N PRO A 216 -11.83 34.16 21.98
CA PRO A 216 -12.34 35.09 22.97
C PRO A 216 -11.28 35.40 24.03
N ASN A 217 -11.45 36.52 24.75
CA ASN A 217 -10.59 36.83 25.89
C ASN A 217 -10.78 35.77 26.98
N VAL A 218 -9.67 35.21 27.46
CA VAL A 218 -9.67 34.24 28.57
C VAL A 218 -9.14 34.96 29.82
N PRO A 219 -9.93 35.08 30.89
CA PRO A 219 -9.48 35.73 32.10
C PRO A 219 -8.37 34.89 32.77
N ILE A 220 -7.17 35.46 32.85
CA ILE A 220 -6.02 34.84 33.50
C ILE A 220 -5.88 35.34 34.95
N VAL A 221 -5.54 34.43 35.86
CA VAL A 221 -5.30 34.71 37.28
C VAL A 221 -3.79 34.69 37.53
N THR A 222 -3.29 35.74 38.19
CA THR A 222 -1.86 35.82 38.54
C THR A 222 -1.45 34.64 39.41
N GLY A 223 -0.29 34.04 39.12
CA GLY A 223 0.24 32.89 39.87
C GLY A 223 -0.29 31.52 39.43
N HIS A 224 -1.19 31.45 38.44
CA HIS A 224 -1.63 30.19 37.84
C HIS A 224 -0.80 29.84 36.60
N ASN A 225 -0.58 28.53 36.39
CA ASN A 225 -0.02 28.00 35.15
C ASN A 225 -1.15 27.58 34.22
N TYR A 226 -1.05 27.95 32.94
CA TYR A 226 -2.02 27.61 31.92
C TYR A 226 -1.33 26.84 30.80
N GLU A 227 -2.01 25.80 30.32
CA GLU A 227 -1.57 25.02 29.17
C GLU A 227 -2.57 25.23 28.02
N ILE A 228 -2.04 25.44 26.82
CA ILE A 228 -2.84 25.46 25.59
C ILE A 228 -2.45 24.23 24.79
N SER A 229 -3.41 23.33 24.60
CA SER A 229 -3.30 22.13 23.77
C SER A 229 -4.30 22.22 22.61
N PHE A 230 -3.93 21.71 21.43
CA PHE A 230 -4.76 21.68 20.22
C PHE A 230 -5.01 20.24 19.78
#